data_AF-A0A060S3E3-F1
#
_entry.id   AF-A0A060S3E3-F1
#
_cell.length_a   1.000
_cell.length_b   1.000
_cell.length_c   1.000
_cell.angle_alpha   90.00
_cell.angle_beta   90.00
_cell.angle_gamma   90.00
#
_symmetry.space_group_name_H-M   'P 1'
#
loop_
_entity.id
_entity.type
_entity.pdbx_description
1 polymer ?
#
loop_
_entity_poly.entity_id
_entity_poly.type
_entity_poly.pdbx_seq_one_letter_code
_entity_poly.pdbx_strand_id
1 'polypeptide(L)'
;MSTGVGMEGGPVPIERQQLPIYIDKVANALRLNVQYRAELHAFKELVLDLPPYLWRTTIYQQASIYRSLQLNEEGQESVAGIKADIKVVSSQFSKQFVLSVEQREDIITLCKDMVIDGTRVEYDYADEALAKLRNQEAFPRLVEPFKSKANTKTILQLVRNQASYTRNAYRRMLRDSVFGTQTRSSLTTCARQATHKFSNSEEPSVDLILWVAILRDFIRRNPELVNRGENAPDAAPPRPQGGNADSQSTLESQSSGAHGRKRKNHRATVHFWGVFTEFLQEKNQLWGIDKRSSGWVL
;
A
#
# COMPACT_ATOMS: atom_id res chain seq x y z
N MET A 1 65.29 -2.36 56.35
CA MET A 1 64.67 -1.02 56.29
C MET A 1 63.19 -1.21 56.58
N SER A 2 62.69 -0.55 57.63
CA SER A 2 61.43 -0.86 58.29
C SER A 2 60.25 -0.18 57.60
N THR A 3 59.26 -0.95 57.16
CA THR A 3 57.99 -0.48 56.59
C THR A 3 56.97 -0.34 57.72
N GLY A 4 56.81 0.87 58.25
CA GLY A 4 55.70 1.23 59.12
C GLY A 4 54.48 1.64 58.30
N VAL A 5 53.56 0.71 58.04
CA VAL A 5 52.25 1.03 57.47
C VAL A 5 51.32 1.37 58.62
N GLY A 6 51.11 2.67 58.85
CA GLY A 6 50.07 3.16 59.75
C GLY A 6 48.69 2.88 59.16
N MET A 7 48.05 1.79 59.59
CA MET A 7 46.65 1.52 59.34
C MET A 7 45.82 2.02 60.52
N GLU A 8 45.55 3.33 60.62
CA GLU A 8 44.55 3.81 61.58
C GLU A 8 43.69 4.92 60.98
N GLY A 9 42.62 4.47 60.34
CA GLY A 9 41.53 5.29 59.83
C GLY A 9 40.31 4.42 59.57
N GLY A 10 39.99 3.51 60.49
CA GLY A 10 38.80 2.70 60.40
C GLY A 10 37.54 3.60 60.35
N PRO A 11 36.56 3.30 59.49
CA PRO A 11 35.36 4.11 59.38
C PRO A 11 34.63 4.14 60.72
N VAL A 12 34.39 5.35 61.24
CA VAL A 12 33.63 5.57 62.48
C VAL A 12 32.27 4.87 62.38
N PRO A 13 31.92 3.98 63.34
CA PRO A 13 30.63 3.30 63.36
C PRO A 13 29.48 4.32 63.32
N ILE A 14 28.45 4.05 62.52
CA ILE A 14 27.22 4.84 62.54
C ILE A 14 26.51 4.57 63.87
N GLU A 15 26.18 5.62 64.62
CA GLU A 15 25.25 5.51 65.73
C GLU A 15 23.84 5.21 65.21
N ARG A 16 23.08 4.37 65.94
CA ARG A 16 21.72 3.95 65.55
C ARG A 16 20.81 5.12 65.15
N GLN A 17 20.97 6.29 65.77
CA GLN A 17 20.21 7.51 65.50
C GLN A 17 20.56 8.18 64.15
N GLN A 18 21.76 7.95 63.63
CA GLN A 18 22.24 8.53 62.37
C GLN A 18 21.87 7.68 61.15
N LEU A 19 21.44 6.43 61.35
CA LEU A 19 21.09 5.51 60.27
C LEU A 19 19.94 6.01 59.38
N PRO A 20 18.82 6.55 59.90
CA PRO A 20 17.75 7.12 59.05
C PRO A 20 18.25 8.28 58.16
N ILE A 21 19.12 9.14 58.69
CA ILE A 21 19.72 10.25 57.95
C ILE A 21 20.60 9.71 56.81
N TYR A 22 21.35 8.63 57.07
CA TYR A 22 22.15 7.98 56.05
C TYR A 22 21.29 7.33 54.96
N ILE A 23 20.19 6.65 55.33
CA ILE A 23 19.22 6.06 54.39
C ILE A 23 18.67 7.14 53.46
N ASP A 24 18.26 8.30 54.01
CA ASP A 24 17.76 9.40 53.20
C ASP A 24 18.82 9.97 52.25
N LYS A 25 20.07 10.11 52.71
CA LYS A 25 21.19 10.54 51.85
C LYS A 25 21.40 9.56 50.69
N VAL A 26 21.40 8.26 50.94
CA VAL A 26 21.58 7.22 49.91
C VAL A 26 20.38 7.21 48.96
N ALA A 27 19.16 7.25 49.47
CA ALA A 27 17.94 7.28 48.66
C ALA A 27 17.92 8.50 47.73
N ASN A 28 18.30 9.68 48.23
CA ASN A 28 18.40 10.90 47.43
C ASN A 28 19.54 10.81 46.40
N ALA A 29 20.71 10.29 46.79
CA ALA A 29 21.85 10.14 45.90
C ALA A 29 21.54 9.20 44.72
N LEU A 30 20.81 8.11 44.97
CA LEU A 30 20.37 7.16 43.95
C LEU A 30 19.03 7.54 43.30
N ARG A 31 18.41 8.65 43.71
CA ARG A 31 17.11 9.13 43.21
C ARG A 31 16.02 8.06 43.25
N LEU A 32 15.94 7.36 44.37
CA LEU A 32 14.87 6.38 44.60
C LEU A 32 13.51 7.09 44.65
N ASN A 33 12.51 6.47 44.04
CA ASN A 33 11.13 6.93 44.16
C ASN A 33 10.61 6.80 45.62
N VAL A 34 9.43 7.35 45.88
CA VAL A 34 8.86 7.37 47.23
C VAL A 34 8.64 5.96 47.79
N GLN A 35 8.22 5.02 46.95
CA GLN A 35 7.98 3.64 47.34
C GLN A 35 9.27 2.94 47.79
N TYR A 36 10.31 2.92 46.95
CA TYR A 36 11.60 2.29 47.26
C TYR A 36 12.32 3.00 48.40
N ARG A 37 12.12 4.31 48.58
CA ARG A 37 12.58 5.03 49.77
C ARG A 37 11.90 4.53 51.04
N ALA A 38 10.58 4.32 51.01
CA ALA A 38 9.84 3.76 52.15
C ALA A 38 10.27 2.31 52.45
N GLU A 39 10.44 1.49 51.41
CA GLU A 39 10.94 0.11 51.55
C GLU A 39 12.36 0.06 52.13
N LEU A 40 13.24 1.00 51.75
CA LEU A 40 14.59 1.11 52.30
C LEU A 40 14.57 1.52 53.79
N HIS A 41 13.63 2.38 54.18
CA HIS A 41 13.39 2.71 55.59
C HIS A 41 12.81 1.55 56.38
N ALA A 42 11.97 0.71 55.79
CA ALA A 42 11.49 -0.53 56.42
C ALA A 42 12.62 -1.57 56.56
N PHE A 43 13.47 -1.69 55.54
CA PHE A 43 14.61 -2.60 55.51
C PHE A 43 15.64 -2.34 56.63
N LYS A 44 15.68 -1.11 57.18
CA LYS A 44 16.58 -0.77 58.29
C LYS A 44 16.38 -1.67 59.51
N GLU A 45 15.15 -2.12 59.79
CA GLU A 45 14.88 -2.97 60.96
C GLU A 45 15.63 -4.30 60.87
N LEU A 46 15.78 -4.85 59.66
CA LEU A 46 16.57 -6.06 59.40
C LEU A 46 18.08 -5.80 59.48
N VAL A 47 18.52 -4.60 59.12
CA VAL A 47 19.93 -4.23 59.15
C VAL A 47 20.43 -4.06 60.59
N LEU A 48 19.56 -3.66 61.53
CA LEU A 48 19.92 -3.48 62.94
C LEU A 48 20.35 -4.78 63.64
N ASP A 49 19.97 -5.94 63.11
CA ASP A 49 20.41 -7.25 63.60
C ASP A 49 21.85 -7.61 63.16
N LEU A 50 22.41 -6.87 62.20
CA LEU A 50 23.78 -7.06 61.72
C LEU A 50 24.79 -6.24 62.55
N PRO A 51 26.08 -6.64 62.57
CA PRO A 51 27.14 -5.82 63.16
C PRO A 51 27.19 -4.39 62.58
N PRO A 52 27.38 -3.34 63.40
CA PRO A 52 27.28 -1.93 62.95
C PRO A 52 28.19 -1.53 61.79
N TYR A 53 29.35 -2.19 61.64
CA TYR A 53 30.29 -1.91 60.56
C TYR A 53 29.75 -2.32 59.16
N LEU A 54 28.72 -3.18 59.10
CA LEU A 54 28.08 -3.62 57.85
C LEU A 54 26.88 -2.78 57.42
N TRP A 55 26.32 -1.94 58.30
CA TRP A 55 25.06 -1.24 58.00
C TRP A 55 25.14 -0.36 56.76
N ARG A 56 26.24 0.40 56.62
CA ARG A 56 26.45 1.28 55.46
C ARG A 56 26.48 0.51 54.15
N THR A 57 27.26 -0.57 54.10
CA THR A 57 27.44 -1.38 52.91
C THR A 57 26.13 -2.06 52.51
N THR A 58 25.40 -2.62 53.48
CA THR A 58 24.14 -3.33 53.22
C THR A 58 23.03 -2.37 52.77
N ILE A 59 22.89 -1.19 53.40
CA ILE A 59 21.92 -0.18 52.97
C ILE A 59 22.24 0.32 51.56
N TYR A 60 23.51 0.61 51.26
CA TYR A 60 23.91 1.08 49.93
C TYR A 60 23.67 0.02 48.84
N GLN A 61 23.99 -1.25 49.15
CA GLN A 61 23.74 -2.38 48.26
C GLN A 61 22.25 -2.56 48.00
N GLN A 62 21.40 -2.56 49.04
CA GLN A 62 19.96 -2.68 48.88
C GLN A 62 19.37 -1.52 48.08
N ALA A 63 19.81 -0.29 48.36
CA ALA A 63 19.38 0.89 47.62
C ALA A 63 19.78 0.84 46.13
N SER A 64 20.95 0.26 45.82
CA SER A 64 21.39 0.05 44.44
C SER A 64 20.53 -1.00 43.72
N ILE A 65 20.10 -2.06 44.41
CA ILE A 65 19.13 -3.05 43.89
C ILE A 65 17.79 -2.36 43.58
N TYR A 66 17.25 -1.58 44.51
CA TYR A 66 16.02 -0.82 44.27
C TYR A 66 16.15 0.16 43.11
N ARG A 67 17.29 0.83 42.96
CA ARG A 67 17.54 1.70 41.80
C ARG A 67 17.51 0.91 40.49
N SER A 68 18.09 -0.29 40.47
CA SER A 68 18.06 -1.16 39.30
C SER A 68 16.64 -1.64 38.98
N LEU A 69 15.83 -1.98 39.99
CA LEU A 69 14.42 -2.37 39.81
C LEU A 69 13.60 -1.20 39.26
N GLN A 70 13.74 -0.01 39.83
CA GLN A 70 13.07 1.19 39.33
C GLN A 70 13.39 1.47 37.87
N LEU A 71 14.67 1.40 37.48
CA LEU A 71 15.08 1.58 36.07
C LEU A 71 14.49 0.51 35.14
N ASN A 72 14.35 -0.72 35.64
CA ASN A 72 13.72 -1.80 34.89
C ASN A 72 12.22 -1.55 34.68
N GLU A 73 11.51 -1.09 35.72
CA GLU A 73 10.09 -0.71 35.64
C GLU A 73 9.88 0.44 34.65
N GLU A 74 10.67 1.51 34.75
CA GLU A 74 10.66 2.63 33.81
C GLU A 74 10.94 2.14 32.37
N GLY A 75 11.88 1.20 32.20
CA GLY A 75 12.18 0.57 30.91
C GLY A 75 11.02 -0.26 30.35
N GLN A 76 10.34 -1.03 31.21
CA GLN A 76 9.16 -1.81 30.81
C GLN A 76 7.99 -0.92 30.38
N GLU A 77 7.76 0.18 31.10
CA GLU A 77 6.76 1.17 30.74
C GLU A 77 7.08 1.82 29.38
N SER A 78 8.34 2.21 29.16
CA SER A 78 8.78 2.76 27.87
C SER A 78 8.58 1.78 26.72
N VAL A 79 8.95 0.51 26.91
CA VAL A 79 8.73 -0.55 25.90
C VAL A 79 7.24 -0.78 25.64
N ALA A 80 6.40 -0.73 26.67
CA ALA A 80 4.94 -0.82 26.51
C ALA A 80 4.39 0.36 25.70
N GLY A 81 4.89 1.58 25.96
CA GLY A 81 4.58 2.77 25.18
C GLY A 81 4.95 2.62 23.71
N ILE A 82 6.19 2.24 23.41
CA ILE A 82 6.67 2.01 22.03
C ILE A 82 5.83 0.95 21.31
N LYS A 83 5.46 -0.15 22.00
CA LYS A 83 4.59 -1.19 21.42
C LYS A 83 3.21 -0.63 21.07
N ALA A 84 2.64 0.23 21.90
CA ALA A 84 1.37 0.90 21.62
C ALA A 84 1.49 1.82 20.40
N ASP A 85 2.56 2.61 20.30
CA ASP A 85 2.83 3.49 19.17
C ASP A 85 3.01 2.71 17.86
N ILE A 86 3.80 1.62 17.89
CA ILE A 86 3.96 0.72 16.73
C ILE A 86 2.60 0.17 16.28
N LYS A 87 1.72 -0.20 17.21
CA LYS A 87 0.37 -0.68 16.89
C LYS A 87 -0.48 0.42 16.24
N VAL A 88 -0.41 1.66 16.73
CA VAL A 88 -1.10 2.81 16.13
C VAL A 88 -0.57 3.07 14.72
N VAL A 89 0.74 3.17 14.56
CA VAL A 89 1.42 3.40 13.28
C VAL A 89 1.09 2.28 12.28
N SER A 90 1.16 1.02 12.70
CA SER A 90 0.76 -0.14 11.89
C SER A 90 -0.71 -0.07 11.46
N SER A 91 -1.62 0.34 12.36
CA SER A 91 -3.03 0.54 12.03
C SER A 91 -3.25 1.68 11.03
N GLN A 92 -2.40 2.71 11.04
CA GLN A 92 -2.46 3.79 10.05
C GLN A 92 -1.91 3.32 8.69
N PHE A 93 -0.79 2.60 8.67
CA PHE A 93 -0.23 2.03 7.44
C PHE A 93 -1.18 1.03 6.76
N SER A 94 -1.89 0.20 7.54
CA SER A 94 -2.88 -0.73 6.97
C SER A 94 -4.08 -0.02 6.31
N LYS A 95 -4.38 1.23 6.69
CA LYS A 95 -5.40 2.06 6.00
C LYS A 95 -4.87 2.63 4.69
N GLN A 96 -3.56 2.84 4.58
CA GLN A 96 -2.89 3.40 3.41
C GLN A 96 -2.17 2.32 2.60
N PHE A 97 -2.84 1.22 2.30
CA PHE A 97 -2.27 0.24 1.37
C PHE A 97 -2.08 0.89 -0.01
N VAL A 98 -0.83 1.18 -0.35
CA VAL A 98 -0.42 1.70 -1.65
C VAL A 98 0.36 0.60 -2.36
N LEU A 99 -0.12 0.21 -3.54
CA LEU A 99 0.63 -0.68 -4.42
C LEU A 99 1.93 0.00 -4.85
N SER A 100 3.02 -0.75 -4.80
CA SER A 100 4.32 -0.35 -5.36
C SER A 100 4.19 -0.03 -6.86
N VAL A 101 5.14 0.72 -7.39
CA VAL A 101 5.13 1.17 -8.79
C VAL A 101 5.13 -0.05 -9.73
N GLU A 102 5.95 -1.05 -9.40
CA GLU A 102 6.12 -2.29 -10.16
C GLU A 102 4.83 -3.13 -10.15
N GLN A 103 4.18 -3.27 -8.99
CA GLN A 103 2.89 -3.97 -8.90
C GLN A 103 1.79 -3.28 -9.72
N ARG A 104 1.79 -1.93 -9.77
CA ARG A 104 0.85 -1.19 -10.62
C ARG A 104 1.16 -1.40 -12.09
N GLU A 105 2.42 -1.41 -12.47
CA GLU A 105 2.87 -1.66 -13.84
C GLU A 105 2.49 -3.08 -14.30
N ASP A 106 2.61 -4.09 -13.43
CA ASP A 106 2.13 -5.46 -13.71
C ASP A 106 0.63 -5.48 -14.03
N ILE A 107 -0.19 -4.78 -13.24
CA ILE A 107 -1.64 -4.65 -13.47
C ILE A 107 -1.94 -3.92 -14.78
N ILE A 108 -1.23 -2.83 -15.06
CA ILE A 108 -1.41 -2.04 -16.28
C ILE A 108 -1.06 -2.87 -17.51
N THR A 109 0.09 -3.54 -17.50
CA THR A 109 0.57 -4.39 -18.60
C THR A 109 -0.42 -5.51 -18.86
N LEU A 110 -0.86 -6.22 -17.82
CA LEU A 110 -1.89 -7.26 -17.98
C LEU A 110 -3.19 -6.71 -18.59
N CYS A 111 -3.72 -5.59 -18.09
CA CYS A 111 -4.95 -5.01 -18.62
C CYS A 111 -4.80 -4.55 -20.08
N LYS A 112 -3.61 -4.12 -20.48
CA LYS A 112 -3.25 -3.76 -21.86
C LYS A 112 -3.21 -5.00 -22.75
N ASP A 113 -2.48 -6.03 -22.37
CA ASP A 113 -2.40 -7.27 -23.16
C ASP A 113 -3.80 -7.90 -23.34
N MET A 114 -4.62 -7.88 -22.28
CA MET A 114 -5.98 -8.43 -22.32
C MET A 114 -6.93 -7.66 -23.25
N VAL A 115 -6.74 -6.35 -23.49
CA VAL A 115 -7.64 -5.57 -24.34
C VAL A 115 -7.47 -5.91 -25.83
N ILE A 116 -6.26 -6.29 -26.22
CA ILE A 116 -5.90 -6.61 -27.61
C ILE A 116 -5.90 -8.12 -27.89
N ASP A 117 -6.24 -8.94 -26.89
CA ASP A 117 -6.32 -10.39 -27.03
C ASP A 117 -7.30 -10.76 -28.16
N GLY A 118 -6.72 -11.28 -29.26
CA GLY A 118 -7.44 -11.64 -30.47
C GLY A 118 -8.38 -12.82 -30.30
N THR A 119 -8.34 -13.54 -29.18
CA THR A 119 -9.24 -14.67 -28.90
C THR A 119 -10.47 -14.28 -28.07
N ARG A 120 -10.47 -13.06 -27.52
CA ARG A 120 -11.48 -12.60 -26.57
C ARG A 120 -12.87 -12.48 -27.19
N VAL A 121 -13.89 -12.87 -26.43
CA VAL A 121 -15.30 -12.71 -26.78
C VAL A 121 -15.98 -11.70 -25.86
N GLU A 122 -15.56 -11.62 -24.59
CA GLU A 122 -16.11 -10.72 -23.58
C GLU A 122 -15.10 -9.63 -23.20
N TYR A 123 -15.56 -8.37 -23.25
CA TYR A 123 -14.75 -7.21 -22.92
C TYR A 123 -14.94 -6.67 -21.51
N ASP A 124 -15.76 -7.29 -20.66
CA ASP A 124 -15.74 -6.99 -19.21
C ASP A 124 -14.76 -7.91 -18.48
N TYR A 125 -13.47 -7.68 -18.71
CA TYR A 125 -12.41 -8.62 -18.32
C TYR A 125 -11.77 -8.32 -16.97
N ALA A 126 -12.38 -7.48 -16.13
CA ALA A 126 -11.77 -7.08 -14.87
C ALA A 126 -11.63 -8.26 -13.88
N ASP A 127 -12.64 -9.13 -13.81
CA ASP A 127 -12.60 -10.29 -12.89
C ASP A 127 -11.64 -11.38 -13.41
N GLU A 128 -11.56 -11.59 -14.73
CA GLU A 128 -10.55 -12.46 -15.35
C GLU A 128 -9.13 -11.93 -15.11
N ALA A 129 -8.92 -10.62 -15.25
CA ALA A 129 -7.64 -9.99 -14.96
C ALA A 129 -7.25 -10.20 -13.50
N LEU A 130 -8.19 -10.03 -12.57
CA LEU A 130 -7.95 -10.30 -11.14
C LEU A 130 -7.58 -11.77 -10.90
N ALA A 131 -8.23 -12.71 -11.59
CA ALA A 131 -7.90 -14.13 -11.50
C ALA A 131 -6.47 -14.44 -12.00
N LYS A 132 -6.06 -13.84 -13.13
CA LYS A 132 -4.69 -13.97 -13.66
C LYS A 132 -3.63 -13.38 -12.71
N LEU A 133 -3.91 -12.24 -12.07
CA LEU A 133 -3.00 -11.62 -11.10
C LEU A 133 -2.77 -12.47 -9.84
N ARG A 134 -3.68 -13.42 -9.53
CA ARG A 134 -3.50 -14.36 -8.42
C ARG A 134 -2.55 -15.52 -8.75
N ASN A 135 -2.17 -15.70 -10.02
CA ASN A 135 -1.20 -16.71 -10.38
C ASN A 135 0.18 -16.31 -9.83
N GLN A 136 0.66 -17.07 -8.84
CA GLN A 136 1.89 -16.77 -8.11
C GLN A 136 3.14 -16.89 -8.98
N GLU A 137 3.12 -17.78 -9.98
CA GLU A 137 4.24 -17.98 -10.89
C GLU A 137 4.41 -16.79 -11.84
N ALA A 138 3.29 -16.23 -12.31
CA ALA A 138 3.28 -15.08 -13.21
C ALA A 138 3.49 -13.75 -12.46
N PHE A 139 2.94 -13.61 -11.25
CA PHE A 139 2.93 -12.35 -10.50
C PHE A 139 3.36 -12.53 -9.03
N PRO A 140 4.62 -12.93 -8.77
CA PRO A 140 5.10 -13.20 -7.40
C PRO A 140 5.01 -11.96 -6.50
N ARG A 141 5.12 -10.76 -7.06
CA ARG A 141 5.03 -9.49 -6.32
C ARG A 141 3.63 -9.21 -5.74
N LEU A 142 2.58 -9.84 -6.25
CA LEU A 142 1.20 -9.60 -5.81
C LEU A 142 0.70 -10.62 -4.78
N VAL A 143 1.48 -11.66 -4.49
CA VAL A 143 1.10 -12.73 -3.54
C VAL A 143 0.81 -12.16 -2.15
N GLU A 144 1.69 -11.31 -1.62
CA GLU A 144 1.52 -10.73 -0.28
C GLU A 144 0.30 -9.80 -0.19
N PRO A 145 0.10 -8.84 -1.12
CA PRO A 145 -1.13 -8.06 -1.19
C PRO A 145 -2.42 -8.88 -1.17
N PHE A 146 -2.47 -10.04 -1.84
CA PHE A 146 -3.68 -10.86 -1.90
C PHE A 146 -4.03 -11.57 -0.59
N LYS A 147 -3.11 -11.66 0.39
CA LYS A 147 -3.41 -12.24 1.71
C LYS A 147 -4.43 -11.41 2.50
N SER A 148 -4.50 -10.10 2.25
CA SER A 148 -5.44 -9.20 2.91
C SER A 148 -6.68 -8.95 2.06
N LYS A 149 -7.88 -9.12 2.64
CA LYS A 149 -9.16 -8.82 1.99
C LYS A 149 -9.30 -7.33 1.63
N ALA A 150 -8.77 -6.44 2.48
CA ALA A 150 -8.79 -5.01 2.22
C ALA A 150 -7.91 -4.65 1.00
N ASN A 151 -6.69 -5.20 0.95
CA ASN A 151 -5.76 -4.99 -0.16
C ASN A 151 -6.32 -5.57 -1.47
N THR A 152 -6.95 -6.76 -1.40
CA THR A 152 -7.65 -7.36 -2.54
C THR A 152 -8.73 -6.45 -3.11
N LYS A 153 -9.50 -5.76 -2.26
CA LYS A 153 -10.50 -4.77 -2.69
C LYS A 153 -9.84 -3.57 -3.40
N THR A 154 -8.71 -3.09 -2.89
CA THR A 154 -7.93 -2.01 -3.53
C THR A 154 -7.40 -2.43 -4.90
N ILE A 155 -6.85 -3.64 -5.01
CA ILE A 155 -6.38 -4.21 -6.29
C ILE A 155 -7.54 -4.33 -7.28
N LEU A 156 -8.67 -4.93 -6.86
CA LEU A 156 -9.86 -5.06 -7.71
C LEU A 156 -10.35 -3.70 -8.22
N GLN A 157 -10.37 -2.68 -7.36
CA GLN A 157 -10.74 -1.33 -7.79
C GLN A 157 -9.77 -0.78 -8.84
N LEU A 158 -8.47 -0.96 -8.65
CA LEU A 158 -7.45 -0.54 -9.62
C LEU A 158 -7.59 -1.29 -10.95
N VAL A 159 -7.77 -2.62 -10.91
CA VAL A 159 -7.98 -3.47 -12.09
C VAL A 159 -9.22 -3.01 -12.86
N ARG A 160 -10.35 -2.75 -12.19
CA ARG A 160 -11.57 -2.24 -12.84
C ARG A 160 -11.36 -0.88 -13.50
N ASN A 161 -10.68 0.03 -12.80
CA ASN A 161 -10.35 1.34 -13.34
C ASN A 161 -9.44 1.21 -14.57
N GLN A 162 -8.43 0.36 -14.50
CA GLN A 162 -7.45 0.19 -15.56
C GLN A 162 -8.01 -0.57 -16.77
N ALA A 163 -8.83 -1.60 -16.56
CA ALA A 163 -9.56 -2.28 -17.62
C ALA A 163 -10.49 -1.30 -18.35
N SER A 164 -11.25 -0.49 -17.61
CA SER A 164 -12.10 0.56 -18.20
C SER A 164 -11.28 1.59 -19.00
N TYR A 165 -10.20 2.11 -18.42
CA TYR A 165 -9.30 3.06 -19.09
C TYR A 165 -8.74 2.49 -20.39
N THR A 166 -8.23 1.26 -20.34
CA THR A 166 -7.57 0.60 -21.47
C THR A 166 -8.57 0.32 -22.59
N ARG A 167 -9.76 -0.19 -22.28
CA ARG A 167 -10.88 -0.33 -23.22
C ARG A 167 -11.21 0.98 -23.91
N ASN A 168 -11.35 2.06 -23.16
CA ASN A 168 -11.69 3.38 -23.72
C ASN A 168 -10.56 3.97 -24.55
N ALA A 169 -9.31 3.71 -24.18
CA ALA A 169 -8.14 4.10 -24.96
C ALA A 169 -8.07 3.32 -26.29
N TYR A 170 -8.40 2.03 -26.26
CA TYR A 170 -8.40 1.17 -27.45
C TYR A 170 -9.56 1.54 -28.39
N ARG A 171 -10.77 1.72 -27.87
CA ARG A 171 -11.94 2.23 -28.62
C ARG A 171 -11.65 3.54 -29.33
N ARG A 172 -11.06 4.52 -28.63
CA ARG A 172 -10.68 5.81 -29.22
C ARG A 172 -9.65 5.64 -30.34
N MET A 173 -8.62 4.83 -30.13
CA MET A 173 -7.62 4.55 -31.16
C MET A 173 -8.26 3.94 -32.42
N LEU A 174 -9.15 2.96 -32.24
CA LEU A 174 -9.86 2.33 -33.36
C LEU A 174 -10.78 3.32 -34.08
N ARG A 175 -11.55 4.13 -33.35
CA ARG A 175 -12.38 5.21 -33.92
C ARG A 175 -11.55 6.15 -34.78
N ASP A 176 -10.46 6.64 -34.22
CA ASP A 176 -9.59 7.63 -34.85
C ASP A 176 -8.94 7.04 -36.11
N SER A 177 -8.60 5.74 -36.10
CA SER A 177 -8.12 5.04 -37.30
C SER A 177 -9.14 4.92 -38.44
N VAL A 178 -10.44 5.04 -38.14
CA VAL A 178 -11.54 4.90 -39.13
C VAL A 178 -12.05 6.27 -39.58
N PHE A 179 -12.34 7.17 -38.64
CA PHE A 179 -13.02 8.44 -38.87
C PHE A 179 -12.14 9.67 -38.65
N GLY A 180 -10.93 9.52 -38.10
CA GLY A 180 -10.06 10.64 -37.79
C GLY A 180 -9.51 11.32 -39.04
N THR A 181 -9.68 12.63 -39.17
CA THR A 181 -9.21 13.35 -40.37
C THR A 181 -7.69 13.27 -40.56
N GLN A 182 -6.93 13.35 -39.46
CA GLN A 182 -5.47 13.26 -39.46
C GLN A 182 -4.95 11.88 -39.01
N THR A 183 -5.77 11.12 -38.29
CA THR A 183 -5.37 9.86 -37.64
C THR A 183 -5.93 8.62 -38.32
N ARG A 184 -6.72 8.77 -39.40
CA ARG A 184 -7.15 7.66 -40.24
C ARG A 184 -5.94 6.97 -40.84
N SER A 185 -5.91 5.65 -40.74
CA SER A 185 -4.74 4.85 -41.11
C SER A 185 -5.11 3.52 -41.76
N SER A 186 -4.15 2.90 -42.45
CA SER A 186 -4.32 1.54 -43.00
C SER A 186 -4.53 0.50 -41.90
N LEU A 187 -4.96 -0.71 -42.24
CA LEU A 187 -5.13 -1.80 -41.27
C LEU A 187 -3.81 -2.13 -40.57
N THR A 188 -2.74 -2.28 -41.34
CA THR A 188 -1.39 -2.59 -40.84
C THR A 188 -0.86 -1.51 -39.91
N THR A 189 -1.01 -0.23 -40.26
CA THR A 189 -0.57 0.88 -39.41
C THR A 189 -1.35 0.91 -38.09
N CYS A 190 -2.67 0.69 -38.13
CA CYS A 190 -3.49 0.63 -36.94
C CYS A 190 -3.12 -0.56 -36.03
N ALA A 191 -2.88 -1.74 -36.58
CA ALA A 191 -2.45 -2.92 -35.82
C ALA A 191 -1.08 -2.73 -35.17
N ARG A 192 -0.12 -2.11 -35.87
CA ARG A 192 1.19 -1.73 -35.29
C ARG A 192 1.05 -0.72 -34.15
N GLN A 193 0.21 0.30 -34.32
CA GLN A 193 -0.09 1.27 -33.26
C GLN A 193 -0.75 0.60 -32.05
N ALA A 194 -1.65 -0.36 -32.28
CA ALA A 194 -2.27 -1.15 -31.22
C ALA A 194 -1.20 -1.93 -30.43
N THR A 195 -0.33 -2.64 -31.15
CA THR A 195 0.74 -3.45 -30.57
C THR A 195 1.67 -2.57 -29.73
N HIS A 196 2.20 -1.48 -30.28
CA HIS A 196 3.09 -0.57 -29.56
C HIS A 196 2.45 0.06 -28.32
N LYS A 197 1.14 0.32 -28.34
CA LYS A 197 0.45 1.02 -27.24
C LYS A 197 0.00 0.08 -26.12
N PHE A 198 -0.41 -1.13 -26.49
CA PHE A 198 -1.09 -2.08 -25.61
C PHE A 198 -0.35 -3.42 -25.44
N SER A 199 0.80 -3.60 -26.08
CA SER A 199 1.67 -4.76 -25.90
C SER A 199 3.12 -4.31 -25.82
N ASN A 200 3.97 -5.20 -25.33
CA ASN A 200 5.42 -5.06 -25.45
C ASN A 200 5.98 -5.80 -26.67
N SER A 201 5.12 -6.39 -27.53
CA SER A 201 5.55 -7.01 -28.79
C SER A 201 5.99 -5.96 -29.82
N GLU A 202 7.01 -6.30 -30.62
CA GLU A 202 7.49 -5.45 -31.71
C GLU A 202 6.58 -5.53 -32.94
N GLU A 203 6.04 -6.73 -33.21
CA GLU A 203 5.22 -6.99 -34.38
C GLU A 203 3.78 -7.41 -34.03
N PRO A 204 2.77 -6.97 -34.82
CA PRO A 204 1.40 -7.41 -34.66
C PRO A 204 1.23 -8.86 -35.09
N SER A 205 0.61 -9.69 -34.25
CA SER A 205 0.23 -11.05 -34.64
C SER A 205 -0.85 -11.04 -35.72
N VAL A 206 -0.93 -12.11 -36.51
CA VAL A 206 -1.97 -12.27 -37.54
C VAL A 206 -3.37 -12.22 -36.91
N ASP A 207 -3.54 -12.85 -35.75
CA ASP A 207 -4.82 -12.86 -35.04
C ASP A 207 -5.21 -11.44 -34.56
N LEU A 208 -4.25 -10.62 -34.12
CA LEU A 208 -4.50 -9.21 -33.79
C LEU A 208 -4.91 -8.40 -35.02
N ILE A 209 -4.27 -8.62 -36.18
CA ILE A 209 -4.61 -7.90 -37.42
C ILE A 209 -6.05 -8.22 -37.85
N LEU A 210 -6.42 -9.50 -37.85
CA LEU A 210 -7.80 -9.94 -38.12
C LEU A 210 -8.78 -9.31 -37.12
N TRP A 211 -8.39 -9.27 -35.85
CA TRP A 211 -9.23 -8.70 -34.80
C TRP A 211 -9.46 -7.20 -34.95
N VAL A 212 -8.40 -6.45 -35.27
CA VAL A 212 -8.50 -5.02 -35.58
C VAL A 212 -9.37 -4.80 -36.82
N ALA A 213 -9.32 -5.68 -37.82
CA ALA A 213 -10.15 -5.57 -39.02
C ALA A 213 -11.65 -5.70 -38.67
N ILE A 214 -12.02 -6.73 -37.88
CA ILE A 214 -13.39 -6.97 -37.42
C ILE A 214 -13.90 -5.78 -36.59
N LEU A 215 -13.11 -5.31 -35.63
CA LEU A 215 -13.46 -4.15 -34.79
C LEU A 215 -13.67 -2.87 -35.62
N ARG A 216 -12.78 -2.62 -36.59
CA ARG A 216 -12.91 -1.45 -37.47
C ARG A 216 -14.14 -1.55 -38.36
N ASP A 217 -14.46 -2.73 -38.88
CA ASP A 217 -15.68 -2.94 -39.66
C ASP A 217 -16.93 -2.71 -38.81
N PHE A 218 -16.97 -3.27 -37.59
CA PHE A 218 -18.05 -3.01 -36.63
C PHE A 218 -18.21 -1.52 -36.34
N ILE A 219 -17.12 -0.79 -36.14
CA ILE A 219 -17.11 0.66 -35.94
C ILE A 219 -17.65 1.43 -37.14
N ARG A 220 -17.35 1.00 -38.38
CA ARG A 220 -17.90 1.62 -39.60
C ARG A 220 -19.41 1.44 -39.70
N ARG A 221 -19.92 0.27 -39.30
CA ARG A 221 -21.35 -0.06 -39.34
C ARG A 221 -22.15 0.59 -38.22
N ASN A 222 -21.51 0.98 -37.11
CA ASN A 222 -22.17 1.51 -35.92
C ASN A 222 -21.50 2.82 -35.42
N PRO A 223 -21.42 3.88 -36.26
CA PRO A 223 -20.71 5.12 -35.91
C PRO A 223 -21.28 5.82 -34.67
N GLU A 224 -22.57 5.68 -34.40
CA GLU A 224 -23.28 6.27 -33.27
C GLU A 224 -22.88 5.70 -31.90
N LEU A 225 -22.35 4.47 -31.85
CA LEU A 225 -21.85 3.86 -30.61
C LEU A 225 -20.47 4.42 -30.20
N VAL A 226 -19.71 4.93 -31.17
CA VAL A 226 -18.31 5.30 -30.98
C VAL A 226 -18.14 6.78 -30.63
N ASN A 227 -19.06 7.61 -31.12
CA ASN A 227 -19.07 9.05 -30.83
C ASN A 227 -19.67 9.40 -29.46
N ARG A 228 -20.30 8.44 -28.79
CA ARG A 228 -20.75 8.61 -27.41
C ARG A 228 -19.54 8.66 -26.49
N GLY A 229 -19.37 9.80 -25.82
CA GLY A 229 -18.53 9.88 -24.64
C GLY A 229 -19.08 8.87 -23.64
N GLU A 230 -18.41 7.73 -23.50
CA GLU A 230 -18.59 6.96 -22.28
C GLU A 230 -18.09 7.91 -21.21
N ASN A 231 -18.91 8.14 -20.19
CA ASN A 231 -18.50 8.87 -19.01
C ASN A 231 -17.38 8.03 -18.36
N ALA A 232 -16.18 8.10 -18.93
CA ALA A 232 -14.99 7.68 -18.26
C ALA A 232 -15.01 8.44 -16.94
N PRO A 233 -14.75 7.80 -15.80
CA PRO A 233 -14.28 8.56 -14.66
C PRO A 233 -13.03 9.29 -15.17
N ASP A 234 -13.15 10.59 -15.46
CA ASP A 234 -12.07 11.46 -15.96
C ASP A 234 -10.90 11.58 -14.97
N ALA A 235 -10.95 10.85 -13.86
CA ALA A 235 -9.78 10.52 -13.10
C ALA A 235 -8.90 9.58 -13.94
N ALA A 236 -7.98 10.16 -14.72
CA ALA A 236 -6.71 9.51 -14.97
C ALA A 236 -6.27 8.82 -13.66
N PRO A 237 -5.81 7.55 -13.69
CA PRO A 237 -5.42 6.85 -12.47
C PRO A 237 -4.51 7.81 -11.71
N PRO A 238 -4.80 8.12 -10.43
CA PRO A 238 -4.09 9.14 -9.68
C PRO A 238 -2.62 8.84 -9.87
N ARG A 239 -1.92 9.73 -10.60
CA ARG A 239 -0.49 9.61 -10.77
C ARG A 239 0.05 9.47 -9.35
N PRO A 240 0.94 8.48 -9.10
CA PRO A 240 1.53 8.37 -7.79
C PRO A 240 2.05 9.76 -7.45
N GLN A 241 1.48 10.37 -6.42
CA GLN A 241 2.09 11.52 -5.78
C GLN A 241 3.38 10.95 -5.21
N GLY A 242 4.41 10.88 -6.04
CA GLY A 242 5.77 10.65 -5.61
C GLY A 242 6.01 11.74 -4.59
N GLY A 243 6.11 11.33 -3.33
CA GLY A 243 6.43 12.23 -2.23
C GLY A 243 7.79 12.83 -2.51
N ASN A 244 7.81 14.00 -3.15
CA ASN A 244 8.90 14.93 -2.96
C ASN A 244 8.66 15.58 -1.60
N ALA A 245 9.60 15.28 -0.72
CA ALA A 245 9.83 15.99 0.53
C ALA A 245 9.97 17.50 0.29
N ASP A 246 9.55 18.25 1.30
CA ASP A 246 9.89 19.66 1.55
C ASP A 246 9.49 20.68 0.48
N SER A 247 8.24 21.11 0.55
CA SER A 247 7.88 22.49 0.26
C SER A 247 6.75 22.91 1.20
N GLN A 248 7.13 23.49 2.34
CA GLN A 248 6.25 24.36 3.12
C GLN A 248 5.84 25.55 2.22
N SER A 249 4.69 25.47 1.57
CA SER A 249 3.99 26.66 1.07
C SER A 249 2.64 26.77 1.77
N THR A 250 2.66 27.60 2.79
CA THR A 250 1.63 28.56 3.21
C THR A 250 0.21 28.34 2.68
N LEU A 251 -0.67 28.09 3.65
CA LEU A 251 -2.12 28.28 3.61
C LEU A 251 -2.53 29.51 2.80
N GLU A 252 -3.28 29.30 1.72
CA GLU A 252 -4.38 30.17 1.28
C GLU A 252 -5.23 29.40 0.23
N SER A 253 -6.02 28.45 0.74
CA SER A 253 -7.02 27.73 -0.07
C SER A 253 -8.22 28.64 -0.33
N GLN A 254 -8.19 29.32 -1.48
CA GLN A 254 -9.39 29.89 -2.09
C GLN A 254 -10.34 28.74 -2.47
N SER A 255 -11.47 28.70 -1.78
CA SER A 255 -12.59 27.80 -2.01
C SER A 255 -13.33 28.16 -3.30
N SER A 256 -12.76 27.83 -4.46
CA SER A 256 -13.52 27.85 -5.71
C SER A 256 -14.56 26.72 -5.69
N GLY A 257 -15.82 27.09 -5.47
CA GLY A 257 -16.95 26.18 -5.35
C GLY A 257 -17.05 25.19 -6.50
N ALA A 258 -16.80 23.91 -6.19
CA ALA A 258 -17.13 22.79 -7.05
C ALA A 258 -18.64 22.65 -7.14
N HIS A 259 -19.27 23.45 -8.02
CA HIS A 259 -20.65 23.25 -8.43
C HIS A 259 -20.76 21.86 -9.06
N GLY A 260 -21.19 20.88 -8.26
CA GLY A 260 -21.55 19.55 -8.69
C GLY A 260 -22.61 19.66 -9.79
N ARG A 261 -22.17 19.61 -11.05
CA ARG A 261 -23.06 19.49 -12.20
C ARG A 261 -23.90 18.23 -11.98
N LYS A 262 -25.15 18.43 -11.57
CA LYS A 262 -26.17 17.37 -11.50
C LYS A 262 -26.17 16.67 -12.85
N ARG A 263 -25.59 15.47 -12.90
CA ARG A 263 -25.63 14.62 -14.08
C ARG A 263 -27.10 14.34 -14.37
N LYS A 264 -27.67 14.99 -15.40
CA LYS A 264 -29.00 14.65 -15.91
C LYS A 264 -29.03 13.14 -16.13
N ASN A 265 -30.04 12.47 -15.58
CA ASN A 265 -30.29 11.05 -15.76
C ASN A 265 -30.31 10.73 -17.26
N HIS A 266 -29.16 10.34 -17.80
CA HIS A 266 -29.05 9.92 -19.18
C HIS A 266 -29.78 8.59 -19.30
N ARG A 267 -30.74 8.53 -20.23
CA ARG A 267 -31.37 7.28 -20.71
C ARG A 267 -30.29 6.19 -20.83
N ALA A 268 -30.65 4.96 -20.46
CA ALA A 268 -29.80 3.77 -20.51
C ALA A 268 -28.91 3.82 -21.76
N THR A 269 -27.67 4.24 -21.57
CA THR A 269 -26.78 4.53 -22.69
C THR A 269 -26.21 3.20 -23.13
N VAL A 270 -26.58 2.76 -24.32
CA VAL A 270 -26.06 1.55 -24.93
C VAL A 270 -24.52 1.62 -24.94
N HIS A 271 -23.87 0.64 -24.28
CA HIS A 271 -22.43 0.58 -24.07
C HIS A 271 -21.74 -0.10 -25.26
N PHE A 272 -20.70 0.52 -25.83
CA PHE A 272 -20.06 0.04 -27.06
C PHE A 272 -19.57 -1.41 -26.95
N TRP A 273 -18.86 -1.73 -25.87
CA TRP A 273 -18.31 -3.08 -25.68
C TRP A 273 -19.38 -4.13 -25.37
N GLY A 274 -20.54 -3.71 -24.85
CA GLY A 274 -21.67 -4.61 -24.64
C GLY A 274 -22.24 -5.06 -25.98
N VAL A 275 -22.56 -4.10 -26.85
CA VAL A 275 -23.07 -4.39 -28.21
C VAL A 275 -22.04 -5.15 -29.04
N PHE A 276 -20.75 -4.83 -28.92
CA PHE A 276 -19.72 -5.59 -29.63
C PHE A 276 -19.60 -7.03 -29.13
N THR A 277 -19.75 -7.27 -27.82
CA THR A 277 -19.77 -8.62 -27.24
C THR A 277 -20.98 -9.42 -27.78
N GLU A 278 -22.17 -8.80 -27.81
CA GLU A 278 -23.38 -9.42 -28.39
C GLU A 278 -23.18 -9.75 -29.88
N PHE A 279 -22.62 -8.81 -30.66
CA PHE A 279 -22.28 -9.04 -32.07
C PHE A 279 -21.34 -10.23 -32.25
N LEU A 280 -20.30 -10.35 -31.43
CA LEU A 280 -19.38 -11.48 -31.50
C LEU A 280 -20.06 -12.81 -31.16
N GLN A 281 -20.94 -12.82 -30.16
CA GLN A 281 -21.68 -14.03 -29.79
C GLN A 281 -22.59 -14.48 -30.93
N GLU A 282 -23.32 -13.55 -31.55
CA GLU A 282 -24.16 -13.82 -32.73
C GLU A 282 -23.31 -14.38 -33.89
N LYS A 283 -22.17 -13.75 -34.20
CA LYS A 283 -21.30 -14.20 -35.29
C LYS A 283 -20.60 -15.52 -34.99
N ASN A 284 -20.22 -15.78 -33.74
CA ASN A 284 -19.67 -17.07 -33.33
C ASN A 284 -20.70 -18.21 -33.51
N GLN A 285 -22.00 -17.95 -33.29
CA GLN A 285 -23.06 -18.93 -33.53
C GLN A 285 -23.26 -19.21 -35.03
N LEU A 286 -23.13 -18.19 -35.88
CA LEU A 286 -23.35 -18.30 -37.33
C LEU A 286 -22.13 -18.80 -38.11
N TRP A 287 -20.94 -18.33 -37.76
CA TRP A 287 -19.71 -18.50 -38.53
C TRP A 287 -18.67 -19.39 -37.83
N GLY A 288 -18.94 -19.78 -36.59
CA GLY A 288 -18.01 -20.53 -35.73
C GLY A 288 -17.04 -19.63 -34.97
N ILE A 289 -16.41 -20.23 -33.96
CA ILE A 289 -15.43 -19.56 -33.06
C ILE A 289 -14.11 -19.28 -33.79
N ASP A 290 -13.74 -20.12 -34.76
CA ASP A 290 -12.53 -19.93 -35.54
C ASP A 290 -12.67 -18.74 -36.49
N LYS A 291 -11.92 -17.67 -36.20
CA LYS A 291 -11.91 -16.42 -36.97
C LYS A 291 -11.24 -16.57 -38.34
N ARG A 292 -10.63 -17.73 -38.62
CA ARG A 292 -10.08 -18.09 -39.93
C ARG A 292 -11.11 -18.78 -40.82
N SER A 293 -12.31 -19.08 -40.29
CA SER A 293 -13.38 -19.66 -41.08
C SER A 293 -13.84 -18.68 -42.18
N SER A 294 -14.38 -19.23 -43.27
CA SER A 294 -14.84 -18.45 -44.43
C SER A 294 -15.93 -17.42 -44.09
N GLY A 295 -16.64 -17.60 -42.96
CA GLY A 295 -17.66 -16.65 -42.52
C GLY A 295 -17.10 -15.32 -42.01
N TRP A 296 -15.83 -15.27 -41.61
CA TRP A 296 -15.17 -14.06 -41.09
C TRP A 296 -14.41 -13.26 -42.13
N VAL A 297 -14.32 -13.75 -43.38
CA VAL A 297 -13.63 -13.06 -44.48
C VAL A 297 -14.47 -11.85 -44.90
N LEU A 298 -14.00 -10.66 -44.50
CA LEU A 298 -14.59 -9.34 -44.80
C LEU A 298 -14.15 -8.78 -46.15
#